data_AF-A0ABD5M7I5-F1
#
_entry.id   AF-A0ABD5M7I5-F1
#
_cell.length_a   1.000
_cell.length_b   1.000
_cell.length_c   1.000
_cell.angle_alpha   90.00
_cell.angle_beta   90.00
_cell.angle_gamma   90.00
#
_symmetry.space_group_name_H-M   'P 1'
#
loop_
_entity.id
_entity.type
_entity.pdbx_description
1 polymer ?
#
loop_
_entity_poly.entity_id
_entity_poly.type
_entity_poly.pdbx_seq_one_letter_code
_entity_poly.pdbx_strand_id
1 'polypeptide(L)'
;MSGDDPADADRLDDPAVTRVEVPVDTRAPGGTTNAYLLDGLLVDPAARTDALDAALAERGSADADAPSVEAIAVTHAHPDHVGAVADYAALTDATVVAREGHADRFAAAAGIDPDETVAPGETVADTAVRAVDTPGHAPDHLAFAAGGDAAAGSERSVLCCGDLAVAEGSVAVAAPEGDLAAYFASLERVLDAGYDRLLPGHGPAIDDPTATCRRLMEHRLDRERDVIAAIDGGAADIDAVVDGAYEKDLSGVRDLARATVAAHVEKLVVEGRIDGAWRARLTDAGLD
;
A
#
# COMPACT_ATOMS: atom_id res chain seq x y z
N MET A 1 21.98 -25.46 -23.44
CA MET A 1 21.62 -24.10 -23.88
C MET A 1 20.10 -24.05 -23.90
N SER A 2 19.51 -24.17 -22.72
CA SER A 2 18.09 -23.92 -22.49
C SER A 2 18.00 -22.44 -22.16
N GLY A 3 17.25 -21.70 -22.98
CA GLY A 3 16.94 -20.30 -22.69
C GLY A 3 15.97 -20.27 -21.52
N ASP A 4 16.31 -19.50 -20.49
CA ASP A 4 15.34 -19.00 -19.54
C ASP A 4 14.42 -18.04 -20.30
N ASP A 5 13.13 -18.37 -20.31
CA ASP A 5 12.06 -17.49 -20.78
C ASP A 5 11.75 -16.52 -19.62
N PRO A 6 11.86 -15.20 -19.78
CA PRO A 6 11.64 -14.22 -18.70
C PRO A 6 10.21 -14.22 -18.13
N ALA A 7 9.28 -14.99 -18.70
CA ALA A 7 7.92 -15.18 -18.20
C ALA A 7 7.79 -16.18 -17.04
N ASP A 8 8.84 -16.93 -16.70
CA ASP A 8 8.76 -18.02 -15.70
C ASP A 8 9.15 -17.60 -14.27
N ALA A 9 9.55 -16.33 -14.05
CA ALA A 9 9.90 -15.82 -12.72
C ALA A 9 8.68 -15.47 -11.84
N ASP A 10 7.48 -15.45 -12.41
CA ASP A 10 6.24 -14.96 -11.78
C ASP A 10 5.23 -16.05 -11.41
N ARG A 11 5.53 -17.32 -11.74
CA ARG A 11 4.74 -18.44 -11.24
C ARG A 11 5.18 -18.78 -9.82
N LEU A 12 4.53 -18.12 -8.87
CA LEU A 12 4.59 -18.42 -7.44
C LEU A 12 4.29 -19.91 -7.24
N ASP A 13 5.19 -20.66 -6.61
CA ASP A 13 5.00 -22.06 -6.17
C ASP A 13 3.96 -22.18 -5.03
N ASP A 14 2.87 -21.41 -5.11
CA ASP A 14 1.79 -21.33 -4.12
C ASP A 14 0.45 -21.15 -4.86
N PRO A 15 -0.43 -22.16 -4.91
CA PRO A 15 -1.63 -22.13 -5.76
C PRO A 15 -2.68 -21.06 -5.38
N ALA A 16 -2.48 -20.30 -4.30
CA ALA A 16 -3.44 -19.33 -3.77
C ALA A 16 -3.25 -17.87 -4.25
N VAL A 17 -2.10 -17.51 -4.85
CA VAL A 17 -1.79 -16.11 -5.22
C VAL A 17 -1.54 -15.98 -6.72
N THR A 18 -2.23 -15.04 -7.36
CA THR A 18 -1.90 -14.59 -8.72
C THR A 18 -1.62 -13.10 -8.69
N ARG A 19 -0.46 -12.67 -9.20
CA ARG A 19 -0.12 -11.26 -9.39
C ARG A 19 -0.27 -10.89 -10.86
N VAL A 20 -0.84 -9.72 -11.14
CA VAL A 20 -0.85 -9.12 -12.47
C VAL A 20 -0.36 -7.69 -12.37
N GLU A 21 0.69 -7.34 -13.11
CA GLU A 21 1.14 -5.95 -13.23
C GLU A 21 0.19 -5.18 -14.17
N VAL A 22 -0.44 -4.13 -13.64
CA VAL A 22 -1.44 -3.32 -14.35
C VAL A 22 -0.83 -1.95 -14.67
N PRO A 23 -0.64 -1.60 -15.96
CA PRO A 23 -0.13 -0.29 -16.34
C PRO A 23 -1.10 0.83 -15.98
N VAL A 24 -0.62 1.84 -15.25
CA VAL A 24 -1.41 3.00 -14.81
C VAL A 24 -0.57 4.26 -14.75
N ASP A 25 -1.23 5.43 -14.78
CA ASP A 25 -0.57 6.71 -14.56
C ASP A 25 -0.28 6.87 -13.05
N THR A 26 0.92 6.48 -12.63
CA THR A 26 1.38 6.57 -11.25
C THR A 26 2.77 7.22 -11.19
N ARG A 27 3.08 7.83 -10.05
CA ARG A 27 4.43 8.31 -9.73
C ARG A 27 5.33 7.19 -9.20
N ALA A 28 4.78 6.01 -8.92
CA ALA A 28 5.55 4.86 -8.52
C ALA A 28 6.52 4.41 -9.63
N PRO A 29 7.72 3.94 -9.27
CA PRO A 29 8.67 3.41 -10.25
C PRO A 29 8.05 2.27 -11.07
N GLY A 30 8.19 2.34 -12.40
CA GLY A 30 7.70 1.30 -13.32
C GLY A 30 6.37 1.62 -14.01
N GLY A 31 5.58 2.57 -13.49
CA GLY A 31 4.31 2.96 -14.11
C GLY A 31 3.25 1.85 -14.08
N THR A 32 3.32 0.97 -13.08
CA THR A 32 2.42 -0.16 -12.90
C THR A 32 2.00 -0.27 -11.44
N THR A 33 0.78 -0.75 -11.21
CA THR A 33 0.28 -1.23 -9.91
C THR A 33 0.04 -2.72 -10.00
N ASN A 34 0.39 -3.47 -8.96
CA ASN A 34 0.13 -4.89 -8.87
C ASN A 34 -1.31 -5.13 -8.41
N ALA A 35 -2.11 -5.76 -9.27
CA ALA A 35 -3.36 -6.38 -8.86
C ALA A 35 -3.10 -7.81 -8.37
N TYR A 36 -3.81 -8.24 -7.34
CA TYR A 36 -3.67 -9.57 -6.76
C TYR A 36 -4.98 -10.34 -6.69
N LEU A 37 -4.94 -11.63 -7.01
CA LEU A 37 -6.00 -12.59 -6.67
C LEU A 37 -5.50 -13.45 -5.51
N LEU A 38 -6.19 -13.37 -4.37
CA LEU A 38 -5.84 -14.01 -3.10
C LEU A 38 -7.08 -14.74 -2.58
N ASP A 39 -7.13 -16.08 -2.65
CA ASP A 39 -8.21 -16.87 -2.04
C ASP A 39 -9.64 -16.30 -2.22
N GLY A 40 -10.00 -15.94 -3.45
CA GLY A 40 -11.32 -15.37 -3.81
C GLY A 40 -11.42 -13.84 -3.75
N LEU A 41 -10.41 -13.14 -3.24
CA LEU A 41 -10.34 -11.68 -3.21
C LEU A 41 -9.51 -11.12 -4.38
N LEU A 42 -10.08 -10.19 -5.15
CA LEU A 42 -9.35 -9.33 -6.07
C LEU A 42 -8.95 -8.04 -5.34
N VAL A 43 -7.65 -7.77 -5.27
CA VAL A 43 -7.07 -6.59 -4.60
C VAL A 43 -6.47 -5.64 -5.64
N ASP A 44 -6.75 -4.34 -5.47
CA ASP A 44 -6.20 -3.22 -6.25
C ASP A 44 -6.31 -3.38 -7.79
N PRO A 45 -7.52 -3.59 -8.34
CA PRO A 45 -7.73 -3.58 -9.79
C PRO A 45 -7.61 -2.15 -10.34
N ALA A 46 -6.37 -1.70 -10.52
CA ALA A 46 -6.03 -0.33 -10.86
C ALA A 46 -6.56 0.13 -12.24
N ALA A 47 -6.67 -0.79 -13.19
CA ALA A 47 -7.24 -0.57 -14.52
C ALA A 47 -7.67 -1.90 -15.15
N ARG A 48 -8.58 -1.84 -16.12
CA ARG A 48 -9.01 -3.00 -16.90
C ARG A 48 -7.93 -3.37 -17.92
N THR A 49 -7.47 -4.62 -17.91
CA THR A 49 -6.44 -5.10 -18.84
C THR A 49 -6.70 -6.53 -19.29
N ASP A 50 -6.38 -6.86 -20.54
CA ASP A 50 -6.52 -8.23 -21.07
C ASP A 50 -5.79 -9.28 -20.20
N ALA A 51 -4.68 -8.90 -19.56
CA ALA A 51 -3.91 -9.78 -18.69
C ALA A 51 -4.67 -10.11 -17.39
N LEU A 52 -5.25 -9.11 -16.73
CA LEU A 52 -6.03 -9.33 -15.51
C LEU A 52 -7.32 -10.09 -15.84
N ASP A 53 -7.92 -9.83 -16.99
CA ASP A 53 -9.10 -10.53 -17.49
C ASP A 53 -8.85 -12.01 -17.70
N ALA A 54 -7.71 -12.34 -18.32
CA ALA A 54 -7.28 -13.71 -18.51
C ALA A 54 -7.02 -14.41 -17.17
N ALA A 55 -6.37 -13.74 -16.21
CA ALA A 55 -6.12 -14.30 -14.88
C ALA A 55 -7.41 -14.65 -14.14
N LEU A 56 -8.44 -13.80 -14.22
CA LEU A 56 -9.77 -14.08 -13.67
C LEU A 56 -10.45 -15.27 -14.33
N ALA A 57 -10.39 -15.35 -15.67
CA ALA A 57 -10.99 -16.43 -16.43
C ALA A 57 -10.32 -17.79 -16.13
N GLU A 58 -8.99 -17.81 -15.98
CA GLU A 58 -8.24 -19.01 -15.63
C GLU A 58 -8.65 -19.55 -14.26
N ARG A 59 -8.80 -18.69 -13.24
CA ARG A 59 -9.28 -19.12 -11.91
C ARG A 59 -10.72 -19.65 -11.94
N GLY A 60 -11.62 -19.00 -12.67
CA GLY A 60 -13.02 -19.45 -12.79
C GLY A 60 -13.19 -20.76 -13.54
N SER A 61 -12.26 -21.11 -14.42
CA SER A 61 -12.30 -22.37 -15.16
C SER A 61 -11.94 -23.61 -14.31
N ALA A 62 -11.36 -23.40 -13.12
CA ALA A 62 -10.95 -24.49 -12.23
C ALA A 62 -12.12 -25.10 -11.44
N ASP A 63 -13.18 -24.32 -11.18
CA ASP A 63 -14.40 -24.78 -10.51
C ASP A 63 -15.63 -24.15 -11.19
N ALA A 64 -16.36 -24.94 -11.99
CA ALA A 64 -17.39 -24.43 -12.90
C ALA A 64 -18.64 -23.86 -12.20
N ASP A 65 -18.78 -24.08 -10.88
CA ASP A 65 -19.95 -23.70 -10.08
C ASP A 65 -19.66 -22.59 -9.05
N ALA A 66 -18.41 -22.09 -8.94
CA ALA A 66 -18.03 -21.02 -8.01
C ALA A 66 -17.54 -19.76 -8.77
N PRO A 67 -17.88 -18.53 -8.32
CA PRO A 67 -17.34 -17.32 -8.93
C PRO A 67 -15.81 -17.29 -8.74
N SER A 68 -15.08 -16.84 -9.77
CA SER A 68 -13.61 -16.76 -9.72
C SER A 68 -13.08 -15.70 -8.75
N VAL A 69 -13.97 -14.78 -8.35
CA VAL A 69 -13.77 -13.67 -7.42
C VAL A 69 -15.06 -13.51 -6.63
N GLU A 70 -14.97 -13.63 -5.32
CA GLU A 70 -16.09 -13.48 -4.39
C GLU A 70 -16.21 -12.03 -3.92
N ALA A 71 -15.06 -11.34 -3.78
CA ALA A 71 -14.99 -9.96 -3.35
C ALA A 71 -13.90 -9.17 -4.07
N ILE A 72 -14.10 -7.86 -4.12
CA ILE A 72 -13.12 -6.88 -4.59
C ILE A 72 -12.85 -5.92 -3.44
N ALA A 73 -11.58 -5.72 -3.10
CA ALA A 73 -11.17 -4.72 -2.14
C ALA A 73 -9.98 -3.92 -2.67
N VAL A 74 -9.72 -2.76 -2.07
CA VAL A 74 -8.52 -1.99 -2.33
C VAL A 74 -7.74 -1.79 -1.04
N THR A 75 -6.43 -1.73 -1.15
CA THR A 75 -5.55 -1.42 -0.03
C THR A 75 -5.84 0.00 0.46
N HIS A 76 -6.04 0.95 -0.45
CA HIS A 76 -6.45 2.32 -0.13
C HIS A 76 -7.01 3.06 -1.35
N ALA A 77 -7.65 4.21 -1.12
CA ALA A 77 -8.37 4.99 -2.12
C ALA A 77 -7.49 5.95 -2.96
N HIS A 78 -6.22 5.60 -3.27
CA HIS A 78 -5.45 6.37 -4.25
C HIS A 78 -5.81 5.97 -5.69
N PRO A 79 -5.71 6.90 -6.66
CA PRO A 79 -6.24 6.68 -8.01
C PRO A 79 -5.67 5.47 -8.74
N ASP A 80 -4.42 5.13 -8.49
CA ASP A 80 -3.69 4.02 -9.09
C ASP A 80 -3.98 2.65 -8.46
N HIS A 81 -4.94 2.56 -7.52
CA HIS A 81 -5.41 1.29 -6.95
C HIS A 81 -6.89 1.01 -7.27
N VAL A 82 -7.70 2.06 -7.42
CA VAL A 82 -9.17 1.95 -7.48
C VAL A 82 -9.76 1.92 -8.90
N GLY A 83 -8.95 2.22 -9.92
CA GLY A 83 -9.46 2.71 -11.22
C GLY A 83 -10.40 1.79 -11.99
N ALA A 84 -10.35 0.47 -11.80
CA ALA A 84 -11.26 -0.49 -12.43
C ALA A 84 -12.12 -1.28 -11.45
N VAL A 85 -12.23 -0.86 -10.18
CA VAL A 85 -13.09 -1.51 -9.19
C VAL A 85 -14.53 -1.66 -9.71
N ALA A 86 -15.12 -0.59 -10.25
CA ALA A 86 -16.48 -0.63 -10.80
C ALA A 86 -16.63 -1.57 -12.01
N ASP A 87 -15.63 -1.61 -12.89
CA ASP A 87 -15.63 -2.45 -14.08
C ASP A 87 -15.55 -3.94 -13.71
N TYR A 88 -14.69 -4.29 -12.75
CA TYR A 88 -14.55 -5.67 -12.29
C TYR A 88 -15.74 -6.11 -11.44
N ALA A 89 -16.33 -5.23 -10.64
CA ALA A 89 -17.57 -5.53 -9.91
C ALA A 89 -18.70 -5.88 -10.89
N ALA A 90 -18.90 -5.06 -11.92
CA ALA A 90 -19.92 -5.30 -12.95
C ALA A 90 -19.68 -6.56 -13.78
N LEU A 91 -18.41 -6.98 -13.95
CA LEU A 91 -18.10 -8.21 -14.68
C LEU A 91 -18.33 -9.48 -13.85
N THR A 92 -17.98 -9.42 -12.56
CA THR A 92 -17.84 -10.61 -11.71
C THR A 92 -19.04 -10.82 -10.79
N ASP A 93 -19.89 -9.81 -10.62
CA ASP A 93 -20.91 -9.75 -9.57
C ASP A 93 -20.32 -9.93 -8.14
N ALA A 94 -19.02 -9.65 -7.97
CA ALA A 94 -18.32 -9.76 -6.70
C ALA A 94 -18.70 -8.63 -5.73
N THR A 95 -18.67 -8.95 -4.43
CA THR A 95 -18.95 -7.98 -3.36
C THR A 95 -17.85 -6.94 -3.28
N VAL A 96 -18.17 -5.66 -3.42
CA VAL A 96 -17.21 -4.57 -3.27
C VAL A 96 -17.08 -4.19 -1.80
N VAL A 97 -15.87 -4.30 -1.26
CA VAL A 97 -15.59 -4.09 0.16
C VAL A 97 -14.65 -2.91 0.36
N ALA A 98 -15.05 -1.97 1.23
CA ALA A 98 -14.20 -0.85 1.67
C ALA A 98 -13.82 -0.97 3.15
N ARG A 99 -12.83 -0.20 3.59
CA ARG A 99 -12.50 -0.10 5.02
C ARG A 99 -13.65 0.54 5.81
N GLU A 100 -14.00 -0.05 6.96
CA GLU A 100 -14.96 0.53 7.90
C GLU A 100 -14.57 1.98 8.27
N GLY A 101 -15.55 2.89 8.23
CA GLY A 101 -15.34 4.31 8.51
C GLY A 101 -14.79 5.14 7.33
N HIS A 102 -14.49 4.50 6.18
CA HIS A 102 -13.92 5.18 5.00
C HIS A 102 -14.73 4.96 3.70
N ALA A 103 -15.98 4.49 3.80
CA ALA A 103 -16.84 4.22 2.64
C ALA A 103 -17.01 5.46 1.71
N ASP A 104 -17.23 6.65 2.28
CA ASP A 104 -17.38 7.88 1.47
C ASP A 104 -16.11 8.22 0.68
N ARG A 105 -14.93 8.02 1.30
CA ARG A 105 -13.63 8.24 0.66
C ARG A 105 -13.40 7.24 -0.47
N PHE A 106 -13.69 5.97 -0.20
CA PHE A 106 -13.64 4.92 -1.21
C PHE A 106 -14.58 5.25 -2.38
N ALA A 107 -15.84 5.59 -2.12
CA ALA A 107 -16.83 5.85 -3.16
C ALA A 107 -16.45 7.06 -4.03
N ALA A 108 -15.89 8.11 -3.42
CA ALA A 108 -15.38 9.26 -4.15
C ALA A 108 -14.21 8.90 -5.10
N ALA A 109 -13.38 7.94 -4.73
CA ALA A 109 -12.21 7.52 -5.51
C ALA A 109 -12.55 6.46 -6.56
N ALA A 110 -13.28 5.41 -6.18
CA ALA A 110 -13.66 4.28 -7.03
C ALA A 110 -14.84 4.58 -7.96
N GLY A 111 -15.61 5.65 -7.68
CA GLY A 111 -16.77 6.04 -8.46
C GLY A 111 -18.02 5.17 -8.24
N ILE A 112 -17.99 4.27 -7.26
CA ILE A 112 -19.11 3.43 -6.82
C ILE A 112 -19.13 3.29 -5.31
N ASP A 113 -20.31 3.15 -4.71
CA ASP A 113 -20.44 2.82 -3.29
C ASP A 113 -19.98 1.37 -3.06
N PRO A 114 -19.33 1.07 -1.91
CA PRO A 114 -19.07 -0.31 -1.54
C PRO A 114 -20.36 -1.00 -1.11
N ASP A 115 -20.46 -2.31 -1.37
CA ASP A 115 -21.57 -3.14 -0.90
C ASP A 115 -21.46 -3.40 0.61
N GLU A 116 -20.23 -3.61 1.08
CA GLU A 116 -19.92 -3.92 2.48
C GLU A 116 -18.69 -3.13 2.97
N THR A 117 -18.52 -3.10 4.28
CA THR A 117 -17.30 -2.59 4.92
C THR A 117 -16.67 -3.62 5.82
N VAL A 118 -15.34 -3.63 5.90
CA VAL A 118 -14.56 -4.53 6.76
C VAL A 118 -13.75 -3.76 7.81
N ALA A 119 -13.80 -4.21 9.06
CA ALA A 119 -12.93 -3.69 10.10
C ALA A 119 -11.60 -4.47 10.15
N PRO A 120 -10.49 -3.84 10.58
CA PRO A 120 -9.23 -4.57 10.71
C PRO A 120 -9.33 -5.78 11.66
N GLY A 121 -8.76 -6.90 11.24
CA GLY A 121 -8.79 -8.19 11.95
C GLY A 121 -9.94 -9.11 11.54
N GLU A 122 -10.93 -8.60 10.81
CA GLU A 122 -12.04 -9.37 10.25
C GLU A 122 -11.68 -10.05 8.93
N THR A 123 -12.48 -11.05 8.57
CA THR A 123 -12.44 -11.69 7.25
C THR A 123 -13.15 -10.78 6.24
N VAL A 124 -12.60 -10.67 5.03
CA VAL A 124 -13.17 -9.86 3.95
C VAL A 124 -14.29 -10.63 3.27
N ALA A 125 -15.54 -10.19 3.46
CA ALA A 125 -16.74 -10.86 2.95
C ALA A 125 -16.71 -12.38 3.26
N ASP A 126 -17.06 -13.21 2.28
CA ASP A 126 -17.06 -14.68 2.40
C ASP A 126 -15.72 -15.34 2.01
N THR A 127 -14.65 -14.56 1.79
CA THR A 127 -13.33 -15.06 1.37
C THR A 127 -12.56 -15.73 2.53
N ALA A 128 -11.38 -16.30 2.25
CA ALA A 128 -10.44 -16.74 3.29
C ALA A 128 -9.45 -15.64 3.75
N VAL A 129 -9.61 -14.41 3.26
CA VAL A 129 -8.63 -13.33 3.43
C VAL A 129 -8.98 -12.46 4.63
N ARG A 130 -7.98 -12.09 5.44
CA ARG A 130 -8.15 -11.21 6.60
C ARG A 130 -7.64 -9.80 6.34
N ALA A 131 -8.41 -8.80 6.75
CA ALA A 131 -7.98 -7.41 6.75
C ALA A 131 -6.97 -7.13 7.88
N VAL A 132 -5.90 -6.39 7.60
CA VAL A 132 -4.85 -6.03 8.54
C VAL A 132 -4.72 -4.51 8.58
N ASP A 133 -4.78 -3.94 9.79
CA ASP A 133 -4.66 -2.49 9.99
C ASP A 133 -3.25 -2.02 9.64
N THR A 134 -3.12 -1.23 8.58
CA THR A 134 -1.82 -0.71 8.13
C THR A 134 -1.85 0.77 7.73
N PRO A 135 -2.48 1.66 8.54
CA PRO A 135 -2.53 3.09 8.23
C PRO A 135 -1.12 3.69 8.23
N GLY A 136 -1.00 4.85 7.58
CA GLY A 136 0.21 5.65 7.59
C GLY A 136 0.53 6.21 6.23
N HIS A 137 0.51 5.40 5.16
CA HIS A 137 0.57 5.91 3.79
C HIS A 137 -0.69 6.70 3.43
N ALA A 138 -1.84 6.09 3.71
CA ALA A 138 -3.16 6.69 3.61
C ALA A 138 -3.96 6.37 4.89
N PRO A 139 -4.94 7.21 5.27
CA PRO A 139 -5.74 6.99 6.47
C PRO A 139 -6.61 5.75 6.38
N ASP A 140 -7.04 5.38 5.17
CA ASP A 140 -7.87 4.23 4.89
C ASP A 140 -7.08 2.95 4.58
N HIS A 141 -5.75 2.97 4.71
CA HIS A 141 -4.90 1.88 4.25
C HIS A 141 -5.09 0.57 5.03
N LEU A 142 -5.44 -0.50 4.32
CA LEU A 142 -5.49 -1.88 4.76
C LEU A 142 -4.49 -2.73 3.99
N ALA A 143 -4.01 -3.79 4.64
CA ALA A 143 -3.32 -4.90 3.99
C ALA A 143 -4.18 -6.17 4.11
N PHE A 144 -3.92 -7.16 3.27
CA PHE A 144 -4.74 -8.37 3.16
C PHE A 144 -3.88 -9.62 3.37
N ALA A 145 -4.16 -10.36 4.43
CA ALA A 145 -3.42 -11.56 4.81
C ALA A 145 -4.12 -12.81 4.29
N ALA A 146 -3.35 -13.67 3.63
CA ALA A 146 -3.81 -14.95 3.07
C ALA A 146 -2.84 -16.08 3.45
N GLY A 147 -3.32 -17.32 3.43
CA GLY A 147 -2.56 -18.50 3.87
C GLY A 147 -2.29 -18.55 5.39
N GLY A 148 -1.40 -19.45 5.80
CA GLY A 148 -1.00 -19.64 7.22
C GLY A 148 -1.99 -20.42 8.08
N ASP A 149 -3.10 -20.91 7.53
CA ASP A 149 -4.00 -21.83 8.21
C ASP A 149 -3.67 -23.29 7.86
N ALA A 150 -3.15 -24.03 8.84
CA ALA A 150 -2.86 -25.45 8.70
C ALA A 150 -4.10 -26.29 8.34
N ALA A 151 -5.33 -25.80 8.62
CA ALA A 151 -6.57 -26.43 8.20
C ALA A 151 -6.88 -26.20 6.71
N ALA A 152 -6.39 -25.11 6.11
CA ALA A 152 -6.53 -24.77 4.69
C ALA A 152 -5.38 -25.34 3.83
N GLY A 153 -4.41 -26.03 4.43
CA GLY A 153 -3.37 -26.79 3.72
C GLY A 153 -2.16 -25.98 3.24
N SER A 154 -2.09 -24.67 3.53
CA SER A 154 -0.89 -23.87 3.29
C SER A 154 -0.19 -23.53 4.60
N GLU A 155 1.07 -23.98 4.74
CA GLU A 155 1.92 -23.65 5.88
C GLU A 155 2.56 -22.27 5.76
N ARG A 156 2.47 -21.63 4.58
CA ARG A 156 3.03 -20.29 4.33
C ARG A 156 1.94 -19.23 4.36
N SER A 157 2.30 -18.07 4.87
CA SER A 157 1.46 -16.89 5.00
C SER A 157 2.02 -15.73 4.19
N VAL A 158 1.13 -15.00 3.51
CA VAL A 158 1.50 -13.83 2.71
C VAL A 158 0.66 -12.64 3.15
N LEU A 159 1.22 -11.45 2.97
CA LEU A 159 0.50 -10.19 3.16
C LEU A 159 0.56 -9.38 1.88
N CYS A 160 -0.59 -9.18 1.22
CA CYS A 160 -0.73 -8.12 0.25
C CYS A 160 -0.72 -6.79 0.98
N CYS A 161 0.44 -6.12 0.93
CA CYS A 161 0.75 -5.00 1.78
C CYS A 161 0.52 -3.65 1.11
N GLY A 162 0.11 -3.62 -0.17
CA GLY A 162 -0.13 -2.40 -0.92
C GLY A 162 1.06 -1.44 -0.81
N ASP A 163 0.76 -0.21 -0.46
CA ASP A 163 1.73 0.87 -0.29
C ASP A 163 2.21 0.99 1.16
N LEU A 164 2.28 -0.11 1.90
CA LEU A 164 3.00 -0.16 3.16
C LEU A 164 4.51 -0.36 2.97
N ALA A 165 4.90 -1.26 2.05
CA ALA A 165 6.28 -1.66 1.87
C ALA A 165 6.60 -1.90 0.39
N VAL A 166 7.85 -1.64 0.00
CA VAL A 166 8.38 -1.90 -1.35
C VAL A 166 9.75 -2.57 -1.26
N ALA A 167 10.06 -3.46 -2.19
CA ALA A 167 11.31 -4.21 -2.22
C ALA A 167 12.53 -3.29 -2.39
N GLU A 168 12.40 -2.26 -3.22
CA GLU A 168 13.44 -1.27 -3.51
C GLU A 168 12.91 0.15 -3.29
N GLY A 169 13.79 1.06 -2.85
CA GLY A 169 13.40 2.43 -2.53
C GLY A 169 12.58 2.53 -1.24
N SER A 170 11.58 3.41 -1.23
CA SER A 170 10.75 3.70 -0.07
C SER A 170 9.35 4.13 -0.50
N VAL A 171 8.34 3.91 0.35
CA VAL A 171 6.95 4.34 0.11
C VAL A 171 6.76 5.77 0.56
N ALA A 172 6.14 6.63 -0.25
CA ALA A 172 5.74 7.96 0.20
C ALA A 172 4.88 7.90 1.49
N VAL A 173 5.18 8.74 2.47
CA VAL A 173 4.29 9.00 3.62
C VAL A 173 4.28 10.51 3.75
N ALA A 174 3.21 11.12 3.24
CA ALA A 174 3.22 12.52 2.88
C ALA A 174 1.93 13.22 3.33
N ALA A 175 2.08 14.40 3.94
CA ALA A 175 0.95 15.22 4.38
C ALA A 175 0.07 15.66 3.18
N PRO A 176 -1.25 15.87 3.39
CA PRO A 176 -1.96 15.80 4.68
C PRO A 176 -2.46 14.39 5.03
N GLU A 177 -2.37 13.42 4.12
CA GLU A 177 -2.96 12.09 4.34
C GLU A 177 -2.05 11.15 5.13
N GLY A 178 -0.74 11.31 4.97
CA GLY A 178 0.25 10.41 5.53
C GLY A 178 0.56 10.71 7.00
N ASP A 179 0.56 9.68 7.82
CA ASP A 179 0.92 9.70 9.24
C ASP A 179 2.12 8.78 9.48
N LEU A 180 3.28 9.38 9.79
CA LEU A 180 4.50 8.62 10.05
C LEU A 180 4.45 7.80 11.34
N ALA A 181 3.76 8.28 12.38
CA ALA A 181 3.64 7.52 13.62
C ALA A 181 2.80 6.25 13.39
N ALA A 182 1.68 6.39 12.66
CA ALA A 182 0.87 5.27 12.21
C ALA A 182 1.67 4.33 11.29
N TYR A 183 2.44 4.87 10.35
CA TYR A 183 3.29 4.08 9.44
C TYR A 183 4.32 3.23 10.19
N PHE A 184 5.02 3.79 11.18
CA PHE A 184 5.95 3.03 12.04
C PHE A 184 5.22 1.90 12.77
N ALA A 185 4.08 2.19 13.41
CA ALA A 185 3.28 1.19 14.11
C ALA A 185 2.79 0.07 13.16
N SER A 186 2.47 0.41 11.91
CA SER A 186 2.07 -0.55 10.88
C SER A 186 3.22 -1.46 10.44
N LEU A 187 4.43 -0.91 10.25
CA LEU A 187 5.62 -1.72 9.95
C LEU A 187 6.01 -2.64 11.12
N GLU A 188 5.91 -2.17 12.35
CA GLU A 188 6.13 -2.98 13.56
C GLU A 188 5.11 -4.12 13.65
N ARG A 189 3.82 -3.82 13.42
CA ARG A 189 2.76 -4.84 13.40
C ARG A 189 3.03 -5.95 12.39
N VAL A 190 3.46 -5.60 11.18
CA VAL A 190 3.79 -6.58 10.13
C VAL A 190 5.04 -7.39 10.49
N LEU A 191 6.05 -6.75 11.08
CA LEU A 191 7.25 -7.43 11.56
C LEU A 191 6.92 -8.46 12.66
N ASP A 192 6.07 -8.09 13.61
CA ASP A 192 5.65 -8.95 14.72
C ASP A 192 4.76 -10.11 14.27
N ALA A 193 3.94 -9.90 13.21
CA ALA A 193 3.10 -10.93 12.64
C ALA A 193 3.89 -12.04 11.92
N GLY A 194 5.09 -11.74 11.42
CA GLY A 194 6.02 -12.75 10.92
C GLY A 194 5.59 -13.44 9.62
N TYR A 195 4.93 -12.72 8.71
CA TYR A 195 4.57 -13.23 7.38
C TYR A 195 5.80 -13.73 6.60
N ASP A 196 5.61 -14.76 5.77
CA ASP A 196 6.70 -15.34 4.97
C ASP A 196 7.09 -14.45 3.77
N ARG A 197 6.12 -13.70 3.23
CA ARG A 197 6.31 -12.81 2.08
C ARG A 197 5.36 -11.61 2.13
N LEU A 198 5.83 -10.46 1.65
CA LEU A 198 4.96 -9.31 1.38
C LEU A 198 4.74 -9.13 -0.13
N LEU A 199 3.53 -8.77 -0.51
CA LEU A 199 3.11 -8.53 -1.89
C LEU A 199 2.77 -7.03 -2.04
N PRO A 200 3.70 -6.21 -2.54
CA PRO A 200 3.54 -4.76 -2.55
C PRO A 200 2.63 -4.27 -3.69
N GLY A 201 2.07 -3.07 -3.53
CA GLY A 201 1.33 -2.37 -4.59
C GLY A 201 2.19 -2.11 -5.82
N HIS A 202 3.50 -1.96 -5.65
CA HIS A 202 4.44 -1.70 -6.75
C HIS A 202 5.72 -2.53 -6.65
N GLY A 203 6.21 -2.98 -7.80
CA GLY A 203 7.46 -3.71 -7.94
C GLY A 203 7.39 -5.19 -7.54
N PRO A 204 8.54 -5.84 -7.31
CA PRO A 204 8.59 -7.28 -7.05
C PRO A 204 8.12 -7.64 -5.64
N ALA A 205 7.70 -8.89 -5.46
CA ALA A 205 7.39 -9.43 -4.14
C ALA A 205 8.62 -9.40 -3.20
N ILE A 206 8.35 -9.35 -1.90
CA ILE A 206 9.37 -9.19 -0.85
C ILE A 206 9.53 -10.50 -0.08
N ASP A 207 10.66 -11.19 -0.33
CA ASP A 207 11.00 -12.48 0.28
C ASP A 207 11.63 -12.39 1.68
N ASP A 208 12.12 -11.21 2.06
CA ASP A 208 12.60 -10.93 3.42
C ASP A 208 11.82 -9.74 4.01
N PRO A 209 10.61 -9.99 4.53
CA PRO A 209 9.78 -8.97 5.17
C PRO A 209 10.51 -8.29 6.33
N THR A 210 11.26 -9.07 7.11
CA THR A 210 11.98 -8.57 8.29
C THR A 210 13.04 -7.54 7.93
N ALA A 211 13.92 -7.87 6.96
CA ALA A 211 14.94 -6.93 6.52
C ALA A 211 14.32 -5.69 5.86
N THR A 212 13.23 -5.88 5.10
CA THR A 212 12.55 -4.80 4.39
C THR A 212 11.88 -3.81 5.33
N CYS A 213 11.09 -4.27 6.31
CA CYS A 213 10.47 -3.42 7.31
C CYS A 213 11.53 -2.62 8.10
N ARG A 214 12.62 -3.27 8.52
CA ARG A 214 13.72 -2.59 9.24
C ARG A 214 14.40 -1.52 8.39
N ARG A 215 14.68 -1.81 7.12
CA ARG A 215 15.25 -0.85 6.17
C ARG A 215 14.35 0.37 5.99
N LEU A 216 13.04 0.16 5.82
CA LEU A 216 12.07 1.25 5.66
C LEU A 216 11.98 2.11 6.92
N MET A 217 11.93 1.49 8.11
CA MET A 217 11.95 2.20 9.39
C MET A 217 13.23 3.02 9.56
N GLU A 218 14.40 2.43 9.31
CA GLU A 218 15.69 3.11 9.42
C GLU A 218 15.78 4.30 8.45
N HIS A 219 15.34 4.13 7.21
CA HIS A 219 15.28 5.22 6.23
C HIS A 219 14.45 6.42 6.71
N ARG A 220 13.33 6.16 7.41
CA ARG A 220 12.47 7.21 7.98
C ARG A 220 13.10 7.87 9.21
N LEU A 221 13.78 7.10 10.05
CA LEU A 221 14.52 7.64 11.19
C LEU A 221 15.70 8.50 10.76
N ASP A 222 16.41 8.11 9.70
CA ASP A 222 17.49 8.93 9.11
C ASP A 222 16.93 10.26 8.62
N ARG A 223 15.84 10.22 7.85
CA ARG A 223 15.15 11.42 7.38
C ARG A 223 14.73 12.34 8.52
N GLU A 224 14.22 11.76 9.60
CA GLU A 224 13.79 12.52 10.77
C GLU A 224 14.96 13.25 11.44
N ARG A 225 16.14 12.62 11.51
CA ARG A 225 17.36 13.27 12.02
C ARG A 225 17.78 14.44 11.13
N ASP A 226 17.68 14.28 9.81
CA ASP A 226 17.99 15.35 8.86
C ASP A 226 17.02 16.54 9.02
N VAL A 227 15.73 16.27 9.19
CA VAL A 227 14.70 17.30 9.46
C VAL A 227 15.01 18.06 10.75
N ILE A 228 15.32 17.36 11.83
CA ILE A 228 15.70 17.98 13.11
C ILE A 228 16.95 18.83 12.93
N ALA A 229 17.98 18.30 12.27
CA ALA A 229 19.24 19.01 12.04
C ALA A 229 19.03 20.30 11.21
N ALA A 230 18.15 20.27 10.20
CA ALA A 230 17.82 21.47 9.42
C ALA A 230 17.10 22.53 10.28
N ILE A 231 16.17 22.11 11.15
CA ILE A 231 15.47 23.01 12.08
C ILE A 231 16.44 23.61 13.10
N ASP A 232 17.27 22.79 13.75
CA ASP A 232 18.27 23.23 14.72
C ASP A 232 19.35 24.11 14.06
N GLY A 233 19.61 23.90 12.78
CA GLY A 233 20.47 24.74 11.93
C GLY A 233 19.87 26.10 11.56
N GLY A 234 18.62 26.36 11.92
CA GLY A 234 17.96 27.65 11.75
C GLY A 234 17.00 27.76 10.56
N ALA A 235 16.56 26.64 9.98
CA ALA A 235 15.49 26.67 8.97
C ALA A 235 14.24 27.37 9.53
N ALA A 236 13.72 28.35 8.79
CA ALA A 236 12.62 29.21 9.25
C ALA A 236 11.25 28.78 8.70
N ASP A 237 11.23 27.97 7.64
CA ASP A 237 10.04 27.49 6.93
C ASP A 237 10.28 26.07 6.38
N ILE A 238 9.22 25.45 5.84
CA ILE A 238 9.25 24.06 5.36
C ILE A 238 10.19 23.88 4.16
N ASP A 239 10.33 24.88 3.29
CA ASP A 239 11.16 24.78 2.10
C ASP A 239 12.65 24.78 2.49
N ALA A 240 13.03 25.58 3.49
CA ALA A 240 14.36 25.55 4.07
C ALA A 240 14.67 24.22 4.78
N VAL A 241 13.67 23.59 5.42
CA VAL A 241 13.84 22.25 6.00
C VAL A 241 14.03 21.21 4.90
N VAL A 242 13.26 21.27 3.81
CA VAL A 242 13.43 20.39 2.64
C VAL A 242 14.83 20.53 2.06
N ASP A 243 15.29 21.77 1.83
CA ASP A 243 16.61 22.04 1.26
C ASP A 243 17.75 21.56 2.18
N GLY A 244 17.55 21.61 3.51
CA GLY A 244 18.50 21.09 4.48
C GLY A 244 18.46 19.57 4.65
N ALA A 245 17.28 18.94 4.49
CA ALA A 245 17.09 17.52 4.70
C ALA A 245 17.39 16.66 3.48
N TYR A 246 17.40 17.23 2.27
CA TYR A 246 17.71 16.51 1.04
C TYR A 246 19.03 17.01 0.42
N GLU A 247 20.08 16.18 0.48
CA GLU A 247 21.38 16.49 -0.14
C GLU A 247 21.39 16.34 -1.68
N LYS A 248 20.31 15.84 -2.29
CA LYS A 248 20.23 15.48 -3.73
C LYS A 248 19.35 16.44 -4.52
N ASP A 249 19.57 16.47 -5.84
CA ASP A 249 18.64 17.15 -6.75
C ASP A 249 17.23 16.57 -6.61
N LEU A 250 16.28 17.44 -6.30
CA LEU A 250 14.85 17.13 -6.12
C LEU A 250 14.03 17.48 -7.37
N SER A 251 14.69 17.72 -8.50
CA SER A 251 14.00 18.00 -9.76
C SER A 251 12.97 16.90 -10.08
N GLY A 252 11.71 17.31 -10.24
CA GLY A 252 10.58 16.42 -10.53
C GLY A 252 9.88 15.77 -9.34
N VAL A 253 10.41 15.86 -8.11
CA VAL A 253 9.80 15.25 -6.90
C VAL A 253 9.75 16.17 -5.67
N ARG A 254 10.03 17.47 -5.85
CA ARG A 254 10.14 18.43 -4.73
C ARG A 254 8.82 18.60 -3.97
N ASP A 255 7.68 18.53 -4.65
CA ASP A 255 6.36 18.58 -4.03
C ASP A 255 6.14 17.41 -3.07
N LEU A 256 6.48 16.18 -3.50
CA LEU A 256 6.39 14.98 -2.67
C LEU A 256 7.38 15.02 -1.50
N ALA A 257 8.59 15.51 -1.74
CA ALA A 257 9.61 15.72 -0.70
C ALA A 257 9.12 16.71 0.37
N ARG A 258 8.50 17.81 -0.06
CA ARG A 258 7.92 18.83 0.82
C ARG A 258 6.79 18.26 1.69
N ALA A 259 5.88 17.51 1.08
CA ALA A 259 4.79 16.85 1.81
C ALA A 259 5.30 15.74 2.77
N THR A 260 6.36 15.02 2.40
CA THR A 260 7.01 14.04 3.29
C THR A 260 7.65 14.72 4.49
N VAL A 261 8.37 15.83 4.28
CA VAL A 261 8.96 16.61 5.38
C VAL A 261 7.89 17.20 6.29
N ALA A 262 6.76 17.63 5.73
CA ALA A 262 5.62 18.09 6.53
C ALA A 262 5.11 17.00 7.48
N ALA A 263 4.93 15.76 7.01
CA ALA A 263 4.55 14.63 7.86
C ALA A 263 5.58 14.37 8.98
N HIS A 264 6.89 14.51 8.69
CA HIS A 264 7.93 14.41 9.72
C HIS A 264 7.80 15.52 10.77
N VAL A 265 7.61 16.76 10.33
CA VAL A 265 7.44 17.92 11.22
C VAL A 265 6.21 17.74 12.10
N GLU A 266 5.08 17.31 11.54
CA GLU A 266 3.85 17.06 12.30
C GLU A 266 4.07 16.04 13.42
N LYS A 267 4.62 14.86 13.08
CA LYS A 267 4.96 13.81 14.06
C LYS A 267 5.89 14.35 15.15
N LEU A 268 6.95 15.07 14.77
CA LEU A 268 7.93 15.61 15.73
C LEU A 268 7.33 16.66 16.66
N VAL A 269 6.39 17.49 16.18
CA VAL A 269 5.68 18.43 17.05
C VAL A 269 4.78 17.67 18.04
N VAL A 270 4.04 16.65 17.58
CA VAL A 270 3.19 15.83 18.45
C VAL A 270 4.01 15.12 19.54
N GLU A 271 5.19 14.62 19.19
CA GLU A 271 6.14 14.01 20.12
C GLU A 271 6.86 15.01 21.04
N GLY A 272 6.69 16.32 20.82
CA GLY A 272 7.36 17.36 21.60
C GLY A 272 8.88 17.45 21.37
N ARG A 273 9.35 16.96 20.21
CA ARG A 273 10.78 16.94 19.85
C ARG A 273 11.24 18.20 19.11
N ILE A 274 10.30 18.98 18.57
CA ILE A 274 10.53 20.31 18.03
C ILE A 274 9.46 21.29 18.55
N ASP A 275 9.71 22.59 18.38
CA ASP A 275 8.81 23.64 18.86
C ASP A 275 7.41 23.58 18.21
N GLY A 276 6.36 23.71 19.03
CA GLY A 276 4.97 23.65 18.58
C GLY A 276 4.55 24.72 17.58
N ALA A 277 5.29 25.83 17.46
CA ALA A 277 5.07 26.86 16.46
C ALA A 277 5.18 26.33 15.02
N TRP A 278 5.83 25.19 14.81
CA TRP A 278 5.88 24.53 13.50
C TRP A 278 4.53 24.08 12.97
N ARG A 279 3.53 23.82 13.83
CA ARG A 279 2.15 23.56 13.35
C ARG A 279 1.58 24.73 12.55
N ALA A 280 1.69 25.95 13.08
CA ALA A 280 1.23 27.14 12.36
C ALA A 280 1.96 27.32 11.03
N ARG A 281 3.26 26.96 10.95
CA ARG A 281 4.02 27.00 9.70
C ARG A 281 3.53 25.98 8.67
N LEU A 282 3.06 24.80 9.11
CA LEU A 282 2.44 23.82 8.22
C LEU A 282 1.09 24.32 7.69
N THR A 283 0.25 24.88 8.56
CA THR A 283 -1.02 25.50 8.18
C THR A 283 -0.82 26.64 7.17
N ASP A 284 0.13 27.54 7.44
CA ASP A 284 0.45 28.65 6.52
C ASP A 284 0.96 28.16 5.16
N ALA A 285 1.54 26.96 5.12
CA ALA A 285 2.02 26.31 3.90
C ALA A 285 0.96 25.44 3.19
N GLY A 286 -0.22 25.26 3.79
CA GLY A 286 -1.30 24.39 3.29
C GLY A 286 -0.94 22.91 3.33
N LEU A 287 -0.24 22.48 4.39
CA LEU A 287 0.29 21.12 4.57
C LEU A 287 -0.23 20.44 5.85
N ASP A 288 -1.36 20.92 6.39
CA ASP A 288 -2.07 20.38 7.56
C ASP A 288 -3.47 19.83 7.21
#